data_AF-A0A970AXE6-F1
#
_entry.id   AF-A0A970AXE6-F1
#
_cell.length_a   1.000
_cell.length_b   1.000
_cell.length_c   1.000
_cell.angle_alpha   90.00
_cell.angle_beta   90.00
_cell.angle_gamma   90.00
#
_symmetry.space_group_name_H-M   'P 1'
#
loop_
_entity.id
_entity.type
_entity.pdbx_description
1 polymer ?
#
loop_
_entity_poly.entity_id
_entity_poly.type
_entity_poly.pdbx_seq_one_letter_code
_entity_poly.pdbx_strand_id
1 'polypeptide(L)'
;MTPLAAILTQRIREGGPITVADYMAECLLHPTHGYYTTREPFGSAGDFTTAPEISQMFGELFGLALAQAWIDQGAPAPFTLAELGPGRGTLMADILRATR
;
A
#
# COMPACT_ATOMS: atom_id res chain seq x y z
N MET A 1 -11.27 24.71 -8.39
CA MET A 1 -10.01 24.09 -8.84
C MET A 1 -9.20 23.75 -7.60
N THR A 2 -8.69 22.51 -7.46
CA THR A 2 -7.84 22.15 -6.31
C THR A 2 -6.45 22.81 -6.44
N PRO A 3 -5.70 23.02 -5.34
CA PRO A 3 -4.33 23.53 -5.42
C PRO A 3 -3.43 22.70 -6.35
N LEU A 4 -3.52 21.37 -6.27
CA LEU A 4 -2.77 20.47 -7.15
C LEU A 4 -3.16 20.64 -8.62
N ALA A 5 -4.44 20.82 -8.95
CA ALA A 5 -4.86 21.05 -10.32
C ALA A 5 -4.28 22.35 -10.91
N ALA A 6 -4.13 23.40 -10.11
CA ALA A 6 -3.47 24.64 -10.53
C ALA A 6 -1.98 24.41 -10.83
N ILE A 7 -1.28 23.67 -9.97
CA ILE A 7 0.14 23.31 -10.15
C ILE A 7 0.34 22.49 -11.43
N LEU A 8 -0.47 21.44 -11.64
CA LEU A 8 -0.36 20.59 -12.82
C LEU A 8 -0.68 21.35 -14.11
N THR A 9 -1.69 22.24 -14.07
CA THR A 9 -2.01 23.10 -15.21
C THR A 9 -0.83 23.99 -15.58
N GLN A 10 -0.15 24.58 -14.59
CA GLN A 10 1.02 25.41 -14.85
C GLN A 10 2.18 24.59 -15.45
N ARG A 11 2.47 23.42 -14.87
CA ARG A 11 3.50 22.50 -15.40
C ARG A 11 3.22 22.09 -16.84
N ILE A 12 1.97 21.83 -17.19
CA ILE A 12 1.58 21.47 -18.56
C ILE A 12 1.74 22.65 -19.52
N ARG A 13 1.44 23.87 -19.08
CA ARG A 13 1.64 25.08 -19.90
C ARG A 13 3.12 25.35 -20.19
N GLU A 14 3.99 25.10 -19.22
CA GLU A 14 5.43 25.38 -19.33
C GLU A 14 6.21 24.24 -20.02
N GLY A 15 5.88 22.99 -19.71
CA GLY A 15 6.63 21.80 -20.12
C GLY A 15 5.93 20.92 -21.15
N GLY A 16 4.72 21.27 -21.57
CA GLY A 16 3.91 20.46 -22.49
C GLY A 16 3.09 19.37 -21.78
N PRO A 17 2.37 18.54 -22.55
CA PRO A 17 1.50 17.50 -22.00
C PRO A 17 2.24 16.52 -21.09
N ILE A 18 1.59 16.10 -20.00
CA ILE A 18 2.07 15.03 -19.12
C ILE A 18 1.37 13.72 -19.46
N THR A 19 2.00 12.60 -19.11
CA THR A 19 1.35 11.30 -19.24
C THR A 19 0.28 11.10 -18.17
N VAL A 20 -0.64 10.16 -18.41
CA VAL A 20 -1.60 9.74 -17.37
C VAL A 20 -0.86 9.14 -16.16
N ALA A 21 0.28 8.48 -16.37
CA ALA A 21 1.10 7.93 -15.29
C ALA A 21 1.63 9.04 -14.37
N ASP A 22 2.16 10.12 -14.95
CA ASP A 22 2.63 11.28 -14.17
C ASP A 22 1.48 11.96 -13.42
N TYR A 23 0.33 12.15 -14.09
CA TYR A 23 -0.86 12.71 -13.46
C TYR A 23 -1.30 11.87 -12.25
N MET A 24 -1.37 10.54 -12.41
CA MET A 24 -1.75 9.62 -11.33
C MET A 24 -0.73 9.65 -10.18
N ALA A 25 0.57 9.65 -10.49
CA ALA A 25 1.61 9.73 -9.48
C ALA A 25 1.48 11.02 -8.64
N GLU A 26 1.23 12.16 -9.27
CA GLU A 26 1.03 13.44 -8.59
C GLU A 26 -0.26 13.43 -7.74
N CYS A 27 -1.38 12.97 -8.30
CA CYS A 27 -2.64 12.88 -7.55
C CYS A 27 -2.55 11.98 -6.32
N LEU A 28 -1.77 10.90 -6.39
CA LEU A 28 -1.64 9.94 -5.31
C LEU A 28 -0.56 10.33 -4.29
N LEU A 29 0.58 10.84 -4.76
CA LEU A 29 1.83 10.92 -3.99
C LEU A 29 2.45 12.32 -3.93
N HIS A 30 1.81 13.37 -4.46
CA HIS A 30 2.34 14.73 -4.35
C HIS A 30 2.60 15.08 -2.87
N PRO A 31 3.80 15.58 -2.51
CA PRO A 31 4.25 15.67 -1.12
C PRO A 31 3.38 16.55 -0.21
N THR A 32 2.52 17.40 -0.78
CA THR A 32 1.64 18.31 -0.02
C THR A 32 0.16 18.10 -0.35
N HIS A 33 -0.16 17.41 -1.43
CA HIS A 33 -1.53 17.38 -1.99
C HIS A 33 -1.96 15.99 -2.45
N GLY A 34 -1.06 15.01 -2.40
CA GLY A 34 -1.30 13.64 -2.76
C GLY A 34 -2.34 13.03 -1.81
N TYR A 35 -3.19 12.19 -2.38
CA TYR A 35 -4.22 11.49 -1.64
C TYR A 35 -3.65 10.69 -0.46
N TYR A 36 -2.61 9.89 -0.68
CA TYR A 36 -1.97 9.09 0.36
C TYR A 36 -1.08 9.91 1.31
N THR A 37 -0.70 11.14 0.91
CA THR A 37 0.15 12.01 1.73
C THR A 37 -0.64 12.84 2.74
N THR A 38 -1.89 13.18 2.41
CA THR A 38 -2.68 14.16 3.16
C THR A 38 -3.81 13.54 3.98
N ARG A 39 -4.01 12.23 3.88
CA ARG A 39 -5.15 11.52 4.49
C ARG A 39 -4.71 10.18 5.03
N GLU A 40 -5.48 9.66 5.98
CA GLU A 40 -5.41 8.27 6.42
C GLU A 40 -6.56 7.50 5.75
N PRO A 41 -6.32 6.80 4.63
CA PRO A 41 -7.41 6.25 3.82
C PRO A 41 -7.87 4.86 4.28
N PHE A 42 -7.22 4.27 5.28
CA PHE A 42 -7.45 2.88 5.69
C PHE A 42 -8.36 2.77 6.91
N GLY A 43 -9.18 1.71 6.94
CA GLY A 43 -10.04 1.35 8.06
C GLY A 43 -11.48 1.87 7.90
N SER A 44 -12.33 1.62 8.91
CA SER A 44 -13.77 1.91 8.85
C SER A 44 -14.12 3.40 8.73
N ALA A 45 -13.20 4.29 9.11
CA ALA A 45 -13.33 5.74 8.96
C ALA A 45 -12.62 6.28 7.70
N GLY A 46 -11.90 5.43 6.97
CA GLY A 46 -11.22 5.76 5.72
C GLY A 46 -12.04 5.35 4.49
N ASP A 47 -11.46 5.56 3.30
CA ASP A 47 -12.11 5.22 2.03
C ASP A 47 -11.91 3.74 1.65
N PHE A 48 -11.00 3.03 2.33
CA PHE A 48 -10.69 1.62 2.06
C PHE A 48 -10.82 0.74 3.31
N THR A 49 -11.79 -0.18 3.25
CA THR A 49 -11.81 -1.37 4.10
C THR A 49 -11.19 -2.53 3.32
N THR A 50 -9.98 -2.94 3.70
CA THR A 50 -9.22 -4.01 3.02
C THR A 50 -9.43 -5.36 3.73
N ALA A 51 -9.12 -6.47 3.05
CA ALA A 51 -9.33 -7.82 3.62
C ALA A 51 -8.68 -8.05 5.00
N PRO A 52 -7.43 -7.59 5.27
CA PRO A 52 -6.83 -7.67 6.61
C PRO A 52 -7.63 -6.90 7.68
N GLU A 53 -8.29 -5.80 7.31
CA GLU A 53 -9.10 -5.00 8.25
C GLU A 53 -10.47 -5.64 8.54
N ILE A 54 -10.96 -6.54 7.67
CA ILE A 54 -12.25 -7.22 7.84
C ILE A 54 -12.12 -8.40 8.80
N SER A 55 -11.07 -9.20 8.65
CA SER A 55 -10.90 -10.42 9.44
C SER A 55 -9.44 -10.83 9.56
N GLN A 56 -9.02 -11.09 10.82
CA GLN A 56 -7.72 -11.67 11.14
C GLN A 56 -7.46 -13.00 10.41
N MET A 57 -8.52 -13.75 10.05
CA MET A 57 -8.39 -15.02 9.35
C MET A 57 -7.69 -14.86 8.00
N PHE A 58 -7.83 -13.70 7.35
CA PHE A 58 -7.13 -13.43 6.11
C PHE A 58 -5.61 -13.45 6.31
N GLY A 59 -5.10 -12.72 7.31
CA GLY A 59 -3.67 -12.68 7.59
C GLY A 59 -3.14 -13.99 8.16
N GLU A 60 -3.92 -14.70 8.99
CA GLU A 60 -3.55 -16.00 9.54
C GLU A 60 -3.37 -17.05 8.45
N LEU A 61 -4.36 -17.21 7.56
CA LEU A 61 -4.30 -18.19 6.47
C LEU A 61 -3.21 -17.85 5.47
N PHE A 62 -3.02 -16.56 5.18
CA PHE A 62 -1.93 -16.12 4.30
C PHE A 62 -0.56 -16.42 4.92
N GLY A 63 -0.40 -16.17 6.23
CA GLY A 63 0.82 -16.49 6.96
C GLY A 63 1.14 -17.98 6.96
N LEU A 64 0.15 -18.84 7.23
CA LEU A 64 0.32 -20.29 7.18
C LEU A 64 0.72 -20.78 5.77
N ALA A 65 0.11 -20.22 4.72
CA ALA A 65 0.48 -20.54 3.34
C ALA A 65 1.94 -20.14 3.02
N LEU A 66 2.38 -18.96 3.48
CA LEU A 66 3.77 -18.51 3.32
C LEU A 66 4.75 -19.36 4.12
N ALA A 67 4.41 -19.74 5.36
CA ALA A 67 5.23 -20.63 6.17
C ALA A 67 5.38 -22.00 5.52
N GLN A 68 4.30 -22.57 4.97
CA GLN A 68 4.36 -23.82 4.23
C GLN A 68 5.26 -23.69 3.00
N ALA A 69 5.10 -22.63 2.20
CA ALA A 69 5.95 -22.40 1.04
C ALA A 69 7.44 -22.25 1.41
N TRP A 70 7.76 -21.68 2.57
CA TRP A 70 9.12 -21.60 3.09
C TRP A 70 9.67 -22.97 3.53
N ILE A 71 8.86 -23.80 4.19
CA ILE A 71 9.21 -25.18 4.56
C ILE A 71 9.48 -26.02 3.31
N ASP A 72 8.62 -25.91 2.29
CA ASP A 72 8.74 -26.65 1.03
C ASP A 72 10.03 -26.30 0.26
N GLN A 73 10.58 -25.10 0.49
CA GLN A 73 11.87 -24.65 -0.04
C GLN A 73 13.07 -25.08 0.82
N GLY A 74 12.87 -25.92 1.83
CA GLY A 74 13.92 -26.42 2.71
C GLY A 74 14.26 -25.48 3.86
N ALA A 75 13.35 -24.60 4.25
CA ALA A 75 13.50 -23.68 5.38
C ALA A 75 14.81 -22.85 5.35
N PRO A 76 15.11 -22.14 4.24
CA PRO A 76 16.37 -21.41 4.09
C PRO A 76 16.53 -20.32 5.16
N ALA A 77 17.77 -20.19 5.68
CA ALA A 77 18.17 -19.16 6.62
C ALA A 77 19.54 -18.55 6.22
N PRO A 78 19.67 -17.22 6.12
CA PRO A 78 18.63 -16.21 6.33
C PRO A 78 17.62 -16.10 5.17
N PHE A 79 16.44 -15.55 5.43
CA PHE A 79 15.42 -15.21 4.41
C PHE A 79 14.81 -13.82 4.68
N THR A 80 14.11 -13.27 3.69
CA THR A 80 13.39 -11.99 3.80
C THR A 80 11.90 -12.20 3.52
N LEU A 81 11.06 -11.72 4.43
CA LEU A 81 9.61 -11.59 4.22
C LEU A 81 9.29 -10.11 3.96
N ALA A 82 8.85 -9.77 2.75
CA ALA A 82 8.62 -8.39 2.33
C ALA A 82 7.15 -8.15 1.93
N GLU A 83 6.58 -7.03 2.38
CA GLU A 83 5.24 -6.56 2.01
C GLU A 83 5.34 -5.15 1.42
N LEU A 84 4.83 -4.96 0.20
CA LEU A 84 4.85 -3.66 -0.48
C LEU A 84 3.53 -2.93 -0.21
N GLY A 85 3.63 -1.72 0.36
CA GLY A 85 2.46 -0.94 0.73
C GLY A 85 1.65 -1.60 1.85
N PRO A 86 2.23 -1.78 3.06
CA PRO A 86 1.60 -2.55 4.14
C PRO A 86 0.34 -1.89 4.73
N GLY A 87 -0.05 -0.70 4.25
CA GLY A 87 -1.09 0.11 4.86
C GLY A 87 -0.78 0.34 6.34
N ARG A 88 -1.64 -0.20 7.22
CA ARG A 88 -1.49 -0.13 8.68
C ARG A 88 -0.57 -1.22 9.27
N GLY A 89 -0.09 -2.15 8.44
CA GLY A 89 0.73 -3.30 8.87
C GLY A 89 -0.09 -4.46 9.44
N THR A 90 -1.41 -4.40 9.38
CA THR A 90 -2.34 -5.40 9.93
C THR A 90 -2.07 -6.79 9.37
N LEU A 91 -1.83 -6.90 8.05
CA LEU A 91 -1.52 -8.18 7.40
C LEU A 91 -0.23 -8.81 7.96
N MET A 92 0.89 -8.08 7.96
CA MET A 92 2.15 -8.57 8.53
C MET A 92 2.01 -8.94 10.01
N ALA A 93 1.26 -8.16 10.80
CA ALA A 93 1.04 -8.45 12.21
C ALA A 93 0.35 -9.81 12.41
N ASP A 94 -0.69 -10.10 11.63
CA ASP A 94 -1.39 -11.38 11.67
C ASP A 94 -0.53 -12.54 11.16
N ILE A 95 0.22 -12.34 10.07
CA ILE A 95 1.18 -13.33 9.56
C ILE A 95 2.18 -13.72 10.64
N LEU A 96 2.85 -12.73 11.26
CA LEU A 96 3.85 -12.97 12.30
C LEU A 96 3.27 -13.57 13.57
N ARG A 97 1.99 -13.31 13.88
CA ARG A 97 1.30 -13.92 15.03
C ARG A 97 0.96 -15.38 14.77
N ALA A 98 0.52 -15.72 13.56
CA ALA A 98 0.10 -17.07 13.18
C ALA A 98 1.27 -18.05 12.94
N THR A 99 2.47 -17.53 12.68
CA THR A 99 3.67 -18.30 12.30
C THR A 99 4.76 -18.34 13.37
N ARG A 100 4.45 -17.88 14.59
CA ARG A 100 5.33 -17.96 15.76
C ARG A 100 5.37 -19.35 16.38
#